data_AF-A0A3R0PN66-F1
#
_entry.id   AF-A0A3R0PN66-F1
#
_cell.length_a   1.000
_cell.length_b   1.000
_cell.length_c   1.000
_cell.angle_alpha   90.00
_cell.angle_beta   90.00
_cell.angle_gamma   90.00
#
_symmetry.space_group_name_H-M   'P 1'
#
loop_
_entity.id
_entity.type
_entity.pdbx_description
1 polymer ?
#
loop_
_entity_poly.entity_id
_entity_poly.type
_entity_poly.pdbx_seq_one_letter_code
_entity_poly.pdbx_strand_id
1 'polypeptide(L)'
;MAETPLSGKSRTQVLRWQRQCWVVGLRWEEKQKSVRRPLVQRRGVLNVMLTVKQGKSRLTAQGQVEAGSRHQKLYSLAALFSQQCTPYGYGVYQLDDGRQVFLATVKGMPSPMADVTGTPEQILRAQELFLSFNPAPEDGWTIPSYPEGPLSWETLVGQVSSAQLRFARVSGVSNPLRKYGAGVLSLAALLGGVVWWNRLPEPPAAPVVPALPAPVQDVFKKAPEPVYLPHPWADMPVATDFLNRCQRWRFRVPVSLDRWRLERVRCSAEGLETMYQRQPGGTASRFAERVKQVFNRTPVFNLVSGGNEGVVFIPWAKFTLQDEPAPDAGTQLMQAVSWFQSRQVSFSLSEVKTPPVMPGNDAGADGAQPIQDWHEYTFSITDKHMPEWILQGLAMQGVRLSSVAYTLSPQGQFTYQIEGHLYAKE
;
A
#
# COMPACT_ATOMS: atom_id res chain seq x y z
N MET A 1 16.95 18.04 -6.21
CA MET A 1 17.93 18.70 -5.34
C MET A 1 17.17 19.33 -4.18
N ALA A 2 17.56 19.05 -2.94
CA ALA A 2 16.87 19.57 -1.77
C ALA A 2 17.48 20.92 -1.40
N GLU A 3 16.81 22.02 -1.75
CA GLU A 3 17.21 23.34 -1.26
C GLU A 3 16.77 23.50 0.20
N THR A 4 17.77 23.64 1.06
CA THR A 4 17.65 24.05 2.44
C THR A 4 17.20 25.52 2.47
N PRO A 5 16.13 25.90 3.19
CA PRO A 5 15.75 27.31 3.28
C PRO A 5 16.82 28.11 4.03
N LEU A 6 17.30 29.18 3.39
CA LEU A 6 18.34 30.12 3.86
C LEU A 6 17.93 31.02 5.05
N SER A 7 16.86 30.70 5.77
CA SER A 7 16.48 31.45 6.96
C SER A 7 15.77 30.52 7.93
N GLY A 8 16.18 30.51 9.20
CA GLY A 8 15.61 29.67 10.26
C GLY A 8 14.15 29.96 10.64
N LYS A 9 13.39 30.64 9.78
CA LYS A 9 11.95 30.89 9.94
C LYS A 9 11.12 29.81 9.22
N SER A 10 9.98 29.43 9.80
CA SER A 10 9.07 28.45 9.20
C SER A 10 8.59 28.94 7.83
N ARG A 11 8.67 28.07 6.81
CA ARG A 11 8.15 28.33 5.45
C ARG A 11 6.62 28.50 5.44
N THR A 12 5.93 27.99 6.44
CA THR A 12 4.46 28.01 6.54
C THR A 12 3.99 29.19 7.38
N GLN A 13 3.04 29.97 6.87
CA GLN A 13 2.46 31.14 7.53
C GLN A 13 0.95 30.99 7.70
N VAL A 14 0.42 31.55 8.80
CA VAL A 14 -1.03 31.63 9.04
C VAL A 14 -1.51 33.07 8.79
N LEU A 15 -2.43 33.21 7.85
CA LEU A 15 -3.14 34.45 7.52
C LEU A 15 -4.50 34.46 8.22
N ARG A 16 -5.02 35.64 8.53
CA ARG A 16 -6.31 35.78 9.23
C ARG A 16 -7.27 36.62 8.41
N TRP A 17 -8.42 36.04 8.12
CA TRP A 17 -9.53 36.73 7.47
C TRP A 17 -10.79 36.50 8.29
N GLN A 18 -11.32 37.57 8.88
CA GLN A 18 -12.45 37.49 9.82
C GLN A 18 -12.20 36.45 10.94
N ARG A 19 -13.06 35.41 11.03
CA ARG A 19 -12.95 34.31 12.01
C ARG A 19 -12.20 33.08 11.46
N GLN A 20 -11.68 33.17 10.23
CA GLN A 20 -11.01 32.07 9.54
C GLN A 20 -9.50 32.24 9.55
N CYS A 21 -8.78 31.13 9.65
CA CYS A 21 -7.33 31.10 9.62
C CYS A 21 -6.86 30.30 8.40
N TRP A 22 -6.15 30.97 7.51
CA TRP A 22 -5.68 30.43 6.24
C TRP A 22 -4.19 30.13 6.32
N VAL A 23 -3.75 29.08 5.65
CA VAL A 23 -2.37 28.60 5.69
C VAL A 23 -1.81 28.60 4.29
N VAL A 24 -0.64 29.23 4.15
CA VAL A 24 0.16 29.30 2.92
C VAL A 24 1.55 28.74 3.18
N GLY A 25 2.26 28.36 2.12
CA GLY A 25 3.60 27.79 2.24
C GLY A 25 3.59 26.34 2.72
N LEU A 26 2.53 25.57 2.40
CA LEU A 26 2.51 24.14 2.70
C LEU A 26 3.39 23.39 1.69
N ARG A 27 4.04 22.33 2.15
CA ARG A 27 4.81 21.43 1.30
C ARG A 27 3.89 20.35 0.74
N TRP A 28 3.63 20.43 -0.55
CA TRP A 28 2.80 19.48 -1.28
C TRP A 28 3.65 18.34 -1.85
N GLU A 29 3.23 17.11 -1.57
CA GLU A 29 3.88 15.90 -2.09
C GLU A 29 2.82 14.95 -2.67
N GLU A 30 3.09 14.46 -3.88
CA GLU A 30 2.37 13.30 -4.39
C GLU A 30 2.82 12.07 -3.62
N LYS A 31 1.87 11.29 -3.12
CA LYS A 31 2.19 10.16 -2.25
C LYS A 31 2.71 8.97 -3.08
N GLN A 32 3.90 9.10 -3.65
CA GLN A 32 4.75 7.96 -4.02
C GLN A 32 5.56 7.58 -2.78
N LYS A 33 5.31 6.38 -2.23
CA LYS A 33 6.06 5.70 -1.15
C LYS A 33 7.05 6.60 -0.37
N SER A 34 6.57 7.62 0.37
CA SER A 34 7.46 8.39 1.24
C SER A 34 7.58 7.68 2.58
N VAL A 35 8.83 7.39 2.95
CA VAL A 35 9.24 7.14 4.33
C VAL A 35 8.59 8.22 5.18
N ARG A 36 7.73 7.84 6.14
CA ARG A 36 7.22 8.77 7.15
C ARG A 36 8.44 9.33 7.89
N ARG A 37 8.99 10.45 7.44
CA ARG A 37 9.91 11.21 8.29
C ARG A 37 9.03 11.76 9.41
N PRO A 38 9.27 11.36 10.67
CA PRO A 38 8.52 11.94 11.77
C PRO A 38 8.76 13.45 11.73
N LEU A 39 7.70 14.25 11.70
CA LEU A 39 7.86 15.69 11.84
C LEU A 39 8.54 15.95 13.18
N VAL A 40 9.74 16.55 13.13
CA VAL A 40 10.51 16.91 14.31
C VAL A 40 9.64 17.83 15.16
N GLN A 41 9.21 17.32 16.31
CA GLN A 41 8.43 18.11 17.27
C GLN A 41 9.35 19.13 17.92
N ARG A 42 9.10 20.42 17.61
CA ARG A 42 9.70 21.54 18.34
C ARG A 42 8.67 22.06 19.35
N ARG A 43 9.12 22.36 20.57
CA ARG A 43 8.28 23.07 21.56
C ARG A 43 7.81 24.38 20.95
N GLY A 44 6.51 24.69 21.08
CA GLY A 44 5.89 25.90 20.53
C GLY A 44 5.39 25.80 19.07
N VAL A 45 5.55 24.64 18.40
CA VAL A 45 5.13 24.44 17.01
C VAL A 45 4.06 23.34 16.90
N LEU A 46 3.05 23.57 16.06
CA LEU A 46 2.01 22.62 15.68
C LEU A 46 2.27 22.13 14.24
N ASN A 47 2.41 20.81 14.11
CA ASN A 47 2.49 20.16 12.81
C ASN A 47 1.09 20.06 12.19
N VAL A 48 0.95 20.51 10.95
CA VAL A 48 -0.33 20.54 10.23
C VAL A 48 -0.26 19.71 8.96
N MET A 49 -1.36 19.07 8.62
CA MET A 49 -1.46 18.19 7.45
C MET A 49 -2.84 18.29 6.80
N LEU A 50 -2.85 18.26 5.47
CA LEU A 50 -4.04 18.14 4.63
C LEU A 50 -3.79 17.04 3.58
N THR A 51 -4.83 16.29 3.22
CA THR A 51 -4.77 15.35 2.11
C THR A 51 -5.91 15.66 1.15
N VAL A 52 -5.56 15.95 -0.10
CA VAL A 52 -6.51 16.22 -1.17
C VAL A 52 -6.54 15.02 -2.11
N LYS A 53 -7.74 14.66 -2.58
CA LYS A 53 -7.96 13.54 -3.52
C LYS A 53 -8.84 14.02 -4.67
N GLN A 54 -8.45 13.67 -5.89
CA GLN A 54 -9.27 13.86 -7.09
C GLN A 54 -9.01 12.70 -8.04
N GLY A 55 -10.06 11.93 -8.36
CA GLY A 55 -9.93 10.67 -9.09
C GLY A 55 -8.93 9.72 -8.41
N LYS A 56 -7.93 9.26 -9.17
CA LYS A 56 -6.85 8.37 -8.70
C LYS A 56 -5.67 9.13 -8.05
N SER A 57 -5.60 10.45 -8.19
CA SER A 57 -4.50 11.28 -7.70
C SER A 57 -4.71 11.69 -6.23
N ARG A 58 -3.64 11.62 -5.44
CA ARG A 58 -3.65 12.02 -4.03
C ARG A 58 -2.41 12.82 -3.67
N LEU A 59 -2.64 14.05 -3.21
CA LEU A 59 -1.60 14.94 -2.71
C LEU A 59 -1.72 15.12 -1.20
N THR A 60 -0.58 15.17 -0.52
CA THR A 60 -0.51 15.48 0.91
C THR A 60 0.25 16.78 1.09
N ALA A 61 -0.35 17.73 1.80
CA ALA A 61 0.28 18.96 2.21
C ALA A 61 0.74 18.85 3.67
N GLN A 62 1.96 19.28 3.97
CA GLN A 62 2.50 19.31 5.33
C GLN A 62 3.09 20.69 5.64
N GLY A 63 2.97 21.13 6.89
CA GLY A 63 3.53 22.40 7.33
C GLY A 63 3.68 22.50 8.85
N GLN A 64 4.28 23.60 9.29
CA GLN A 64 4.52 23.89 10.70
C GLN A 64 4.03 25.29 11.04
N VAL A 65 3.05 25.38 11.95
CA VAL A 65 2.46 26.65 12.42
C VAL A 65 2.72 26.84 13.91
N GLU A 66 2.53 28.04 14.42
CA GLU A 66 2.68 28.31 15.86
C GLU A 66 1.62 27.54 16.68
N ALA A 67 2.02 27.07 17.87
CA ALA A 67 1.14 26.29 18.75
C ALA A 67 -0.12 27.04 19.21
N GLY A 68 -0.10 28.38 19.20
CA GLY A 68 -1.26 29.22 19.51
C GLY A 68 -2.47 28.97 18.60
N SER A 69 -2.23 28.42 17.39
CA SER A 69 -3.28 28.10 16.41
C SER A 69 -3.92 26.72 16.63
N ARG A 70 -3.58 25.98 17.70
CA ARG A 70 -4.05 24.61 17.97
C ARG A 70 -5.57 24.48 18.09
N HIS A 71 -6.23 25.48 18.64
CA HIS A 71 -7.68 25.50 18.84
C HIS A 71 -8.42 26.18 17.68
N GLN A 72 -7.68 26.71 16.70
CA GLN A 72 -8.24 27.44 15.58
C GLN A 72 -8.56 26.51 14.41
N LYS A 73 -9.53 26.98 13.62
CA LYS A 73 -9.94 26.34 12.39
C LYS A 73 -9.00 26.77 11.26
N LEU A 74 -8.06 25.88 10.89
CA LEU A 74 -7.08 26.12 9.81
C LEU A 74 -7.57 25.60 8.44
N TYR A 75 -7.29 26.37 7.39
CA TYR A 75 -7.66 26.09 6.00
C TYR A 75 -6.48 26.35 5.05
N SER A 76 -6.29 25.56 4.00
CA SER A 76 -5.21 25.75 3.01
C SER A 76 -5.65 26.66 1.88
N LEU A 77 -4.89 27.72 1.61
CA LEU A 77 -5.19 28.65 0.51
C LEU A 77 -4.98 27.99 -0.86
N ALA A 78 -3.93 27.18 -1.02
CA ALA A 78 -3.68 26.44 -2.26
C ALA A 78 -4.78 25.42 -2.59
N ALA A 79 -5.35 24.75 -1.58
CA ALA A 79 -6.48 23.84 -1.77
C ALA A 79 -7.77 24.59 -2.15
N LEU A 80 -7.98 25.80 -1.62
CA LEU A 80 -9.10 26.64 -2.05
C LEU A 80 -8.92 27.08 -3.51
N PHE A 81 -7.72 27.56 -3.85
CA PHE A 81 -7.38 28.00 -5.20
C PHE A 81 -7.62 26.91 -6.24
N SER A 82 -7.27 25.64 -5.93
CA SER A 82 -7.48 24.54 -6.88
C SER A 82 -8.96 24.24 -7.17
N GLN A 83 -9.87 24.57 -6.24
CA GLN A 83 -11.32 24.47 -6.44
C GLN A 83 -11.88 25.64 -7.25
N GLN A 84 -11.30 26.83 -7.11
CA GLN A 84 -11.76 28.05 -7.79
C GLN A 84 -11.20 28.18 -9.21
N CYS A 85 -10.00 27.64 -9.48
CA CYS A 85 -9.29 27.80 -10.76
C CYS A 85 -9.03 26.45 -11.47
N THR A 86 -10.01 25.54 -11.44
CA THR A 86 -9.93 24.21 -12.07
C THR A 86 -10.21 24.25 -13.58
N PRO A 87 -9.64 23.34 -14.40
CA PRO A 87 -8.66 22.31 -14.06
C PRO A 87 -7.20 22.78 -14.13
N TYR A 88 -6.90 23.85 -14.87
CA TYR A 88 -5.54 24.36 -15.03
C TYR A 88 -5.51 25.87 -14.85
N GLY A 89 -4.74 26.32 -13.86
CA GLY A 89 -4.62 27.73 -13.57
C GLY A 89 -3.47 28.02 -12.63
N TYR A 90 -3.00 29.27 -12.65
CA TYR A 90 -2.02 29.76 -11.70
C TYR A 90 -2.24 31.24 -11.44
N GLY A 91 -1.76 31.74 -10.31
CA GLY A 91 -1.85 33.15 -9.99
C GLY A 91 -0.91 33.55 -8.88
N VAL A 92 -0.58 34.83 -8.87
CA VAL A 92 0.25 35.48 -7.83
C VAL A 92 -0.63 36.40 -7.01
N TYR A 93 -0.59 36.27 -5.69
CA TYR A 93 -1.39 37.08 -4.78
C TYR A 93 -0.52 37.79 -3.76
N GLN A 94 -0.89 39.03 -3.45
CA GLN A 94 -0.24 39.85 -2.44
C GLN A 94 -0.67 39.39 -1.04
N LEU A 95 0.29 39.27 -0.11
CA LEU A 95 0.08 38.97 1.31
C LEU A 95 0.18 40.24 2.17
N ASP A 96 -0.37 40.17 3.40
CA ASP A 96 -0.47 41.29 4.34
C ASP A 96 0.90 41.88 4.75
N ASP A 97 1.96 41.07 4.69
CA ASP A 97 3.32 41.45 5.10
C ASP A 97 4.19 41.97 3.95
N GLY A 98 3.58 42.28 2.80
CA GLY A 98 4.28 42.77 1.62
C GLY A 98 4.90 41.66 0.75
N ARG A 99 4.90 40.40 1.20
CA ARG A 99 5.32 39.25 0.38
C ARG A 99 4.20 38.83 -0.58
N GLN A 100 4.56 37.97 -1.53
CA GLN A 100 3.62 37.39 -2.48
C GLN A 100 3.54 35.88 -2.29
N VAL A 101 2.43 35.28 -2.72
CA VAL A 101 2.25 33.84 -2.81
C VAL A 101 1.94 33.42 -4.24
N PHE A 102 2.65 32.40 -4.72
CA PHE A 102 2.37 31.74 -5.99
C PHE A 102 1.53 30.49 -5.76
N LEU A 103 0.36 30.44 -6.42
CA LEU A 103 -0.58 29.32 -6.37
C LEU A 103 -0.78 28.78 -7.78
N ALA A 104 -0.85 27.46 -7.91
CA ALA A 104 -1.12 26.81 -9.18
C ALA A 104 -1.90 25.52 -8.98
N THR A 105 -2.67 25.15 -10.00
CA THR A 105 -3.47 23.94 -10.06
C THR A 105 -3.32 23.27 -11.42
N VAL A 106 -3.21 21.94 -11.39
CA VAL A 106 -3.05 21.09 -12.56
C VAL A 106 -4.02 19.92 -12.39
N LYS A 107 -4.90 19.72 -13.37
CA LYS A 107 -5.99 18.71 -13.32
C LYS A 107 -6.89 18.86 -12.08
N GLY A 108 -7.10 20.09 -11.61
CA GLY A 108 -7.93 20.43 -10.44
C GLY A 108 -7.25 20.22 -9.07
N MET A 109 -5.98 19.81 -9.07
CA MET A 109 -5.18 19.55 -7.86
C MET A 109 -4.13 20.64 -7.65
N PRO A 110 -3.84 21.03 -6.39
CA PRO A 110 -2.73 21.95 -6.10
C PRO A 110 -1.40 21.44 -6.66
N SER A 111 -0.60 22.29 -7.28
CA SER A 111 0.72 21.89 -7.82
C SER A 111 1.76 21.74 -6.70
N PRO A 112 2.56 20.65 -6.68
CA PRO A 112 3.71 20.50 -5.78
C PRO A 112 4.78 21.59 -5.89
N MET A 113 4.83 22.27 -7.04
CA MET A 113 5.78 23.34 -7.34
C MET A 113 5.25 24.74 -6.96
N ALA A 114 4.00 24.82 -6.49
CA ALA A 114 3.35 26.06 -6.05
C ALA A 114 3.17 26.08 -4.52
N ASP A 115 2.29 26.97 -4.03
CA ASP A 115 2.16 27.29 -2.60
C ASP A 115 3.50 27.77 -2.02
N VAL A 116 4.12 28.70 -2.74
CA VAL A 116 5.42 29.32 -2.43
C VAL A 116 5.19 30.76 -2.05
N THR A 117 5.72 31.19 -0.91
CA THR A 117 5.68 32.59 -0.46
C THR A 117 7.06 33.21 -0.56
N GLY A 118 7.19 34.44 -1.05
CA GLY A 118 8.49 35.09 -1.23
C GLY A 118 8.41 36.55 -1.66
N THR A 119 9.57 37.10 -2.02
CA THR A 119 9.66 38.40 -2.70
C THR A 119 9.17 38.29 -4.15
N PRO A 120 8.84 39.40 -4.83
CA PRO A 120 8.39 39.37 -6.23
C PRO A 120 9.35 38.59 -7.15
N GLU A 121 10.66 38.77 -6.99
CA GLU A 121 11.68 38.08 -7.80
C GLU A 121 11.71 36.56 -7.53
N GLN A 122 11.48 36.15 -6.28
CA GLN A 122 11.40 34.73 -5.92
C GLN A 122 10.14 34.08 -6.48
N ILE A 123 9.03 34.83 -6.51
CA ILE A 123 7.76 34.37 -7.06
C ILE A 123 7.82 34.26 -8.59
N LEU A 124 8.43 35.21 -9.28
CA LEU A 124 8.67 35.12 -10.73
C LEU A 124 9.47 33.85 -11.09
N ARG A 125 10.56 33.57 -10.36
CA ARG A 125 11.33 32.33 -10.56
C ARG A 125 10.52 31.06 -10.29
N ALA A 126 9.69 31.07 -9.25
CA ALA A 126 8.82 29.92 -8.94
C ALA A 126 7.78 29.68 -10.04
N GLN A 127 7.22 30.76 -10.61
CA GLN A 127 6.31 30.72 -11.75
C GLN A 127 7.00 30.19 -13.01
N GLU A 128 8.17 30.71 -13.37
CA GLU A 128 8.97 30.24 -14.52
C GLU A 128 9.30 28.74 -14.38
N LEU A 129 9.71 28.33 -13.18
CA LEU A 129 10.00 26.93 -12.89
C LEU A 129 8.74 26.07 -13.05
N PHE A 130 7.58 26.52 -12.57
CA PHE A 130 6.32 25.81 -12.78
C PHE A 130 5.98 25.66 -14.27
N LEU A 131 6.08 26.74 -15.05
CA LEU A 131 5.75 26.74 -16.48
C LEU A 131 6.72 25.89 -17.31
N SER A 132 7.99 25.78 -16.92
CA SER A 132 8.95 24.93 -17.64
C SER A 132 8.70 23.42 -17.49
N PHE A 133 8.04 22.99 -16.40
CA PHE A 133 7.70 21.59 -16.15
C PHE A 133 6.26 21.23 -16.54
N ASN A 134 5.39 22.22 -16.74
CA ASN A 134 3.98 22.02 -17.05
C ASN A 134 3.67 22.68 -18.40
N PRO A 135 3.60 21.91 -19.50
CA PRO A 135 3.26 22.48 -20.80
C PRO A 135 1.86 23.13 -20.76
N ALA A 136 1.67 24.15 -21.60
CA ALA A 136 0.39 24.83 -21.67
C ALA A 136 -0.74 23.85 -22.06
N PRO A 137 -1.87 23.86 -21.34
CA PRO A 137 -3.07 23.13 -21.74
C PRO A 137 -3.59 23.58 -23.10
N GLU A 138 -4.40 22.76 -23.77
CA GLU A 138 -5.01 23.09 -25.07
C GLU A 138 -5.81 24.40 -25.03
N ASP A 139 -6.59 24.61 -23.96
CA ASP A 139 -7.39 25.83 -23.74
C ASP A 139 -6.60 26.97 -23.06
N GLY A 140 -5.28 26.79 -22.85
CA GLY A 140 -4.43 27.73 -22.14
C GLY A 140 -4.59 27.71 -20.61
N TRP A 141 -3.91 28.64 -19.94
CA TRP A 141 -3.93 28.77 -18.48
C TRP A 141 -5.01 29.76 -18.02
N THR A 142 -5.75 29.39 -16.97
CA THR A 142 -6.60 30.36 -16.25
C THR A 142 -5.73 31.18 -15.28
N ILE A 143 -5.60 32.48 -15.53
CA ILE A 143 -4.74 33.38 -14.75
C ILE A 143 -5.60 34.49 -14.11
N PRO A 144 -6.17 34.26 -12.92
CA PRO A 144 -7.01 35.25 -12.24
C PRO A 144 -6.22 36.44 -11.67
N SER A 145 -4.91 36.30 -11.47
CA SER A 145 -4.06 37.34 -10.88
C SER A 145 -2.63 37.24 -11.42
N TYR A 146 -2.13 38.35 -11.95
CA TYR A 146 -0.85 38.45 -12.66
C TYR A 146 0.29 38.94 -11.74
N PRO A 147 1.55 38.53 -11.99
CA PRO A 147 2.69 38.95 -11.19
C PRO A 147 3.01 40.45 -11.27
N GLU A 148 2.69 41.14 -12.37
CA GLU A 148 2.93 42.58 -12.57
C GLU A 148 2.02 43.46 -11.72
N GLY A 149 0.89 42.92 -11.26
CA GLY A 149 -0.11 43.61 -10.46
C GLY A 149 -0.96 42.61 -9.67
N PRO A 150 -0.39 41.97 -8.64
CA PRO A 150 -1.05 40.88 -7.94
C PRO A 150 -2.23 41.37 -7.10
N LEU A 151 -3.36 40.70 -7.23
CA LEU A 151 -4.53 40.90 -6.38
C LEU A 151 -4.22 40.51 -4.93
N SER A 152 -4.95 41.10 -3.98
CA SER A 152 -4.90 40.67 -2.58
C SER A 152 -5.39 39.22 -2.46
N TRP A 153 -4.73 38.41 -1.64
CA TRP A 153 -5.17 37.05 -1.32
C TRP A 153 -6.59 36.99 -0.73
N GLU A 154 -7.07 38.09 -0.14
CA GLU A 154 -8.41 38.23 0.41
C GLU A 154 -9.50 38.03 -0.64
N THR A 155 -9.20 38.32 -1.91
CA THR A 155 -10.12 38.09 -3.04
C THR A 155 -10.50 36.61 -3.20
N LEU A 156 -9.59 35.69 -2.85
CA LEU A 156 -9.85 34.25 -2.86
C LEU A 156 -10.80 33.84 -1.73
N VAL A 157 -10.66 34.45 -0.55
CA VAL A 157 -11.34 34.04 0.67
C VAL A 157 -12.59 34.86 1.00
N GLY A 158 -12.87 35.92 0.23
CA GLY A 158 -14.02 36.80 0.43
C GLY A 158 -15.37 36.10 0.29
N GLN A 159 -15.48 35.12 -0.63
CA GLN A 159 -16.71 34.35 -0.85
C GLN A 159 -16.41 32.85 -0.97
N VAL A 160 -16.32 32.18 0.18
CA VAL A 160 -16.04 30.73 0.26
C VAL A 160 -17.26 29.97 0.75
N SER A 161 -17.68 28.98 -0.02
CA SER A 161 -18.76 28.06 0.36
C SER A 161 -18.35 27.12 1.50
N SER A 162 -19.34 26.59 2.21
CA SER A 162 -19.09 25.56 3.24
C SER A 162 -18.41 24.30 2.67
N ALA A 163 -18.67 23.94 1.42
CA ALA A 163 -18.03 22.81 0.75
C ALA A 163 -16.54 23.06 0.52
N GLN A 164 -16.18 24.25 0.01
CA GLN A 164 -14.80 24.66 -0.19
C GLN A 164 -14.04 24.75 1.15
N LEU A 165 -14.67 25.25 2.22
CA LEU A 165 -14.07 25.24 3.56
C LEU A 165 -13.79 23.83 4.07
N ARG A 166 -14.70 22.87 3.84
CA ARG A 166 -14.46 21.46 4.21
C ARG A 166 -13.33 20.84 3.40
N PHE A 167 -13.25 21.15 2.10
CA PHE A 167 -12.19 20.66 1.21
C PHE A 167 -10.81 21.20 1.62
N ALA A 168 -10.72 22.49 1.92
CA ALA A 168 -9.48 23.15 2.33
C ALA A 168 -9.05 22.85 3.77
N ARG A 169 -9.78 22.00 4.51
CA ARG A 169 -9.64 21.85 5.96
C ARG A 169 -8.32 21.19 6.38
N VAL A 170 -7.50 21.92 7.13
CA VAL A 170 -6.21 21.41 7.62
C VAL A 170 -6.38 20.78 9.01
N SER A 171 -5.73 19.62 9.20
CA SER A 171 -5.74 18.88 10.47
C SER A 171 -4.45 19.10 11.26
N GLY A 172 -4.57 19.28 12.58
CA GLY A 172 -3.43 19.30 13.49
C GLY A 172 -2.99 17.89 13.86
N VAL A 173 -1.71 17.56 13.70
CA VAL A 173 -1.17 16.24 14.06
C VAL A 173 -0.82 16.24 15.55
N SER A 174 -1.74 15.79 16.41
CA SER A 174 -1.49 15.64 17.85
C SER A 174 -0.87 14.27 18.17
N ASN A 175 0.06 14.24 19.14
CA ASN A 175 0.76 13.03 19.59
C ASN A 175 -0.22 11.89 19.96
N PRO A 176 -0.08 10.67 19.38
CA PRO A 176 -0.93 9.53 19.71
C PRO A 176 -0.82 9.08 21.18
N LEU A 177 0.27 9.40 21.90
CA LEU A 177 0.45 9.01 23.31
C LEU A 177 -0.68 9.45 24.24
N ARG A 178 -1.32 10.60 23.97
CA ARG A 178 -2.44 11.08 24.81
C ARG A 178 -3.72 10.26 24.65
N LYS A 179 -3.90 9.54 23.54
CA LYS A 179 -5.08 8.70 23.32
C LYS A 179 -4.98 7.34 24.04
N TYR A 180 -3.76 6.85 24.26
CA TYR A 180 -3.53 5.56 24.93
C TYR A 180 -3.44 5.66 26.46
N GLY A 181 -3.19 6.85 27.04
CA GLY A 181 -3.13 7.02 28.49
C GLY A 181 -4.45 6.75 29.23
N ALA A 182 -5.60 7.01 28.60
CA ALA A 182 -6.90 6.72 29.19
C ALA A 182 -7.19 5.21 29.23
N GLY A 183 -6.79 4.46 28.19
CA GLY A 183 -7.02 3.01 28.13
C GLY A 183 -6.24 2.21 29.17
N VAL A 184 -5.02 2.64 29.50
CA VAL A 184 -4.18 1.97 30.50
C VAL A 184 -4.72 2.15 31.92
N LEU A 185 -5.29 3.32 32.24
CA LEU A 185 -5.92 3.56 33.54
C LEU A 185 -7.19 2.72 33.74
N SER A 186 -8.00 2.54 32.70
CA SER A 186 -9.19 1.68 32.74
C SER A 186 -8.82 0.21 32.96
N LEU A 187 -7.75 -0.27 32.33
CA LEU A 187 -7.29 -1.65 32.46
C LEU A 187 -6.70 -1.92 33.86
N ALA A 188 -5.98 -0.94 34.44
CA ALA A 188 -5.48 -1.04 35.80
C ALA A 188 -6.61 -1.06 36.85
N ALA A 189 -7.68 -0.27 36.64
CA ALA A 189 -8.85 -0.28 37.51
C ALA A 189 -9.61 -1.62 37.43
N LEU A 190 -9.76 -2.20 36.23
CA LEU A 190 -10.38 -3.51 36.03
C LEU A 190 -9.57 -4.63 36.70
N LEU A 191 -8.25 -4.63 36.55
CA LEU A 191 -7.37 -5.62 37.19
C LEU A 191 -7.36 -5.46 38.72
N GLY A 192 -7.42 -4.24 39.24
CA GLY A 192 -7.58 -3.97 40.66
C GLY A 192 -8.91 -4.50 41.22
N GLY A 193 -10.01 -4.35 40.46
CA GLY A 193 -11.33 -4.87 40.82
C GLY A 193 -11.40 -6.40 40.89
N VAL A 194 -10.74 -7.11 39.96
CA VAL A 194 -10.69 -8.59 39.95
C VAL A 194 -9.91 -9.13 41.16
N VAL A 195 -8.80 -8.50 41.52
CA VAL A 195 -8.01 -8.92 42.69
C VAL A 195 -8.77 -8.67 44.00
N TRP A 196 -9.56 -7.60 44.08
CA TRP A 196 -10.43 -7.35 45.23
C TRP A 196 -11.57 -8.37 45.32
N TRP A 197 -12.21 -8.69 44.19
CA TRP A 197 -13.32 -9.65 44.13
C TRP A 197 -12.91 -11.05 44.61
N ASN A 198 -11.72 -11.51 44.22
CA ASN A 198 -11.20 -12.83 44.62
C ASN A 198 -10.76 -12.92 46.09
N ARG A 199 -10.83 -11.83 46.86
CA ARG A 199 -10.54 -11.82 48.31
C ARG A 199 -11.79 -11.70 49.19
N LEU A 200 -12.98 -11.62 48.60
CA LEU A 200 -14.21 -11.63 49.37
C LEU A 200 -14.48 -13.06 49.89
N PRO A 201 -14.85 -13.23 51.17
CA PRO A 201 -15.25 -14.53 51.71
C PRO A 201 -16.45 -15.09 50.93
N GLU A 202 -16.46 -16.40 50.66
CA GLU A 202 -17.58 -17.03 49.98
C GLU A 202 -18.89 -16.81 50.73
N PRO A 203 -19.98 -16.40 50.05
CA PRO A 203 -21.27 -16.25 50.69
C PRO A 203 -21.80 -17.63 51.14
N PRO A 204 -22.54 -17.70 52.25
CA PRO A 204 -23.09 -18.96 52.74
C PRO A 204 -24.05 -19.58 51.71
N ALA A 205 -23.98 -20.90 51.59
CA ALA A 205 -24.71 -21.69 50.60
C ALA A 205 -26.22 -21.35 50.61
N ALA A 206 -26.72 -20.94 49.44
CA ALA A 206 -28.15 -20.72 49.23
C ALA A 206 -28.90 -22.06 49.25
N PRO A 207 -30.13 -22.10 49.78
CA PRO A 207 -30.95 -23.32 49.78
C PRO A 207 -31.30 -23.75 48.35
N VAL A 208 -31.21 -25.06 48.13
CA VAL A 208 -31.52 -25.74 46.87
C VAL A 208 -32.96 -25.46 46.48
N VAL A 209 -33.15 -24.73 45.38
CA VAL A 209 -34.45 -24.60 44.72
C VAL A 209 -34.65 -25.85 43.86
N PRO A 210 -35.76 -26.60 43.99
CA PRO A 210 -36.01 -27.76 43.13
C PRO A 210 -36.10 -27.31 41.67
N ALA A 211 -35.37 -28.03 40.82
CA ALA A 211 -35.30 -27.78 39.38
C ALA A 211 -36.71 -27.82 38.76
N LEU A 212 -37.01 -26.82 37.93
CA LEU A 212 -38.18 -26.80 37.07
C LEU A 212 -38.17 -28.04 36.14
N PRO A 213 -39.34 -28.63 35.84
CA PRO A 213 -39.43 -29.82 34.99
C PRO A 213 -38.84 -29.56 33.59
N ALA A 214 -38.33 -30.65 33.00
CA ALA A 214 -37.50 -30.67 31.80
C ALA A 214 -38.08 -30.14 30.46
N PRO A 215 -39.39 -29.96 30.20
CA PRO A 215 -39.84 -29.78 28.82
C PRO A 215 -39.70 -28.35 28.25
N VAL A 216 -38.99 -27.42 28.92
CA VAL A 216 -38.85 -26.02 28.45
C VAL A 216 -37.42 -25.66 28.01
N GLN A 217 -36.45 -26.58 28.13
CA GLN A 217 -35.07 -26.33 27.65
C GLN A 217 -34.84 -26.73 26.18
N ASP A 218 -35.76 -27.47 25.57
CA ASP A 218 -35.61 -27.96 24.18
C ASP A 218 -35.97 -26.95 23.08
N VAL A 219 -36.42 -25.74 23.44
CA VAL A 219 -36.84 -24.71 22.45
C VAL A 219 -35.68 -23.79 22.02
N PHE A 220 -34.55 -23.78 22.74
CA PHE A 220 -33.33 -23.09 22.31
C PHE A 220 -32.24 -24.08 21.93
N LYS A 221 -32.53 -24.97 20.97
CA LYS A 221 -31.44 -25.55 20.17
C LYS A 221 -30.76 -24.39 19.45
N LYS A 222 -29.61 -23.95 19.98
CA LYS A 222 -28.69 -23.03 19.28
C LYS A 222 -28.56 -23.58 17.86
N ALA A 223 -29.00 -22.81 16.86
CA ALA A 223 -28.87 -23.21 15.48
C ALA A 223 -27.41 -23.65 15.26
N PRO A 224 -27.17 -24.82 14.64
CA PRO A 224 -25.80 -25.29 14.43
C PRO A 224 -25.01 -24.18 13.73
N GLU A 225 -23.85 -23.82 14.29
CA GLU A 225 -22.99 -22.81 13.69
C GLU A 225 -22.64 -23.26 12.26
N PRO A 226 -22.75 -22.36 11.26
CA PRO A 226 -22.40 -22.72 9.91
C PRO A 226 -20.95 -23.18 9.86
N VAL A 227 -20.73 -24.36 9.28
CA VAL A 227 -19.38 -24.89 9.05
C VAL A 227 -18.85 -24.20 7.80
N TYR A 228 -17.70 -23.54 7.87
CA TYR A 228 -17.06 -22.91 6.72
C TYR A 228 -15.96 -23.81 6.16
N LEU A 229 -15.78 -23.82 4.84
CA LEU A 229 -14.63 -24.49 4.23
C LEU A 229 -13.33 -23.78 4.65
N PRO A 230 -12.24 -24.54 4.91
CA PRO A 230 -10.96 -23.95 5.23
C PRO A 230 -10.46 -23.10 4.06
N HIS A 231 -9.84 -21.97 4.37
CA HIS A 231 -9.27 -21.08 3.38
C HIS A 231 -8.00 -21.70 2.73
N PRO A 232 -7.95 -21.88 1.40
CA PRO A 232 -6.80 -22.51 0.75
C PRO A 232 -5.49 -21.73 0.92
N TRP A 233 -5.57 -20.40 1.03
CA TRP A 233 -4.40 -19.54 1.20
C TRP A 233 -3.74 -19.67 2.57
N ALA A 234 -4.44 -20.25 3.56
CA ALA A 234 -3.90 -20.53 4.88
C ALA A 234 -2.74 -21.53 4.83
N ASP A 235 -2.75 -22.46 3.86
CA ASP A 235 -1.70 -23.45 3.67
C ASP A 235 -0.63 -23.03 2.65
N MET A 236 -0.75 -21.81 2.11
CA MET A 236 0.19 -21.27 1.13
C MET A 236 1.12 -20.22 1.76
N PRO A 237 2.38 -20.12 1.27
CA PRO A 237 3.30 -19.08 1.71
C PRO A 237 2.73 -17.67 1.46
N VAL A 238 2.91 -16.78 2.44
CA VAL A 238 2.62 -15.35 2.25
C VAL A 238 3.39 -14.85 1.02
N ALA A 239 2.69 -14.24 0.06
CA ALA A 239 3.24 -13.92 -1.26
C ALA A 239 4.50 -13.04 -1.19
N THR A 240 4.57 -12.13 -0.21
CA THR A 240 5.76 -11.27 -0.02
C THR A 240 6.97 -12.06 0.47
N ASP A 241 6.78 -13.02 1.39
CA ASP A 241 7.86 -13.86 1.90
C ASP A 241 8.38 -14.83 0.85
N PHE A 242 7.46 -15.39 0.06
CA PHE A 242 7.78 -16.20 -1.11
C PHE A 242 8.62 -15.42 -2.12
N LEU A 243 8.16 -14.23 -2.53
CA LEU A 243 8.84 -13.38 -3.51
C LEU A 243 10.24 -12.97 -3.02
N ASN A 244 10.35 -12.53 -1.76
CA ASN A 244 11.63 -12.15 -1.15
C ASN A 244 12.62 -13.33 -1.08
N ARG A 245 12.12 -14.56 -0.87
CA ARG A 245 12.96 -15.76 -0.87
C ARG A 245 13.45 -16.09 -2.29
N CYS A 246 12.56 -16.04 -3.27
CA CYS A 246 12.92 -16.25 -4.67
C CYS A 246 13.96 -15.22 -5.15
N GLN A 247 13.75 -13.93 -4.83
CA GLN A 247 14.68 -12.85 -5.16
C GLN A 247 16.09 -13.10 -4.59
N ARG A 248 16.20 -13.50 -3.32
CA ARG A 248 17.50 -13.78 -2.68
C ARG A 248 18.27 -14.89 -3.39
N TRP A 249 17.58 -15.91 -3.87
CA TRP A 249 18.19 -17.01 -4.61
C TRP A 249 18.58 -16.61 -6.02
N ARG A 250 17.79 -15.79 -6.70
CA ARG A 250 18.12 -15.26 -8.03
C ARG A 250 19.50 -14.60 -8.10
N PHE A 251 19.90 -13.88 -7.05
CA PHE A 251 21.24 -13.28 -6.95
C PHE A 251 22.38 -14.28 -6.67
N ARG A 252 22.06 -15.50 -6.25
CA ARG A 252 23.04 -16.54 -5.88
C ARG A 252 23.19 -17.64 -6.92
N VAL A 253 22.21 -17.81 -7.82
CA VAL A 253 22.27 -18.81 -8.89
C VAL A 253 23.24 -18.31 -9.98
N PRO A 254 24.35 -19.03 -10.24
CA PRO A 254 25.28 -18.63 -11.28
C PRO A 254 24.67 -18.81 -12.67
N VAL A 255 24.96 -17.88 -13.59
CA VAL A 255 24.52 -18.00 -14.99
C VAL A 255 25.26 -19.11 -15.76
N SER A 256 26.38 -19.58 -15.22
CA SER A 256 27.13 -20.70 -15.77
C SER A 256 27.85 -21.52 -14.69
N LEU A 257 27.97 -22.83 -14.94
CA LEU A 257 28.67 -23.79 -14.09
C LEU A 257 29.45 -24.77 -14.97
N ASP A 258 30.78 -24.69 -14.97
CA ASP A 258 31.67 -25.57 -15.74
C ASP A 258 31.20 -25.84 -17.20
N ARG A 259 31.04 -24.78 -18.00
CA ARG A 259 30.54 -24.88 -19.38
C ARG A 259 29.12 -25.46 -19.50
N TRP A 260 28.30 -25.28 -18.47
CA TRP A 260 26.85 -25.37 -18.56
C TRP A 260 26.27 -23.98 -18.35
N ARG A 261 25.26 -23.62 -19.16
CA ARG A 261 24.61 -22.31 -19.12
C ARG A 261 23.25 -22.45 -18.47
N LEU A 262 22.91 -21.53 -17.58
CA LEU A 262 21.58 -21.46 -16.99
C LEU A 262 20.54 -21.17 -18.08
N GLU A 263 19.49 -21.97 -18.11
CA GLU A 263 18.39 -21.81 -19.06
C GLU A 263 17.11 -21.36 -18.38
N ARG A 264 16.74 -22.01 -17.27
CA ARG A 264 15.51 -21.72 -16.54
C ARG A 264 15.74 -21.82 -15.04
N VAL A 265 15.05 -20.99 -14.29
CA VAL A 265 14.89 -21.12 -12.85
C VAL A 265 13.41 -21.01 -12.52
N ARG A 266 12.90 -21.88 -11.64
CA ARG A 266 11.53 -21.87 -11.14
C ARG A 266 11.55 -21.93 -9.61
N CYS A 267 10.98 -20.92 -8.98
CA CYS A 267 10.66 -20.92 -7.56
C CYS A 267 9.23 -21.45 -7.37
N SER A 268 9.03 -22.46 -6.53
CA SER A 268 7.73 -23.00 -6.10
C SER A 268 7.73 -23.21 -4.60
N ALA A 269 6.57 -23.42 -3.96
CA ALA A 269 6.47 -23.50 -2.49
C ALA A 269 7.42 -24.54 -1.84
N GLU A 270 7.79 -25.57 -2.58
CA GLU A 270 8.66 -26.67 -2.17
C GLU A 270 10.15 -26.31 -2.26
N GLY A 271 10.54 -25.47 -3.23
CA GLY A 271 11.94 -25.30 -3.56
C GLY A 271 12.26 -24.41 -4.75
N LEU A 272 13.56 -24.31 -5.02
CA LEU A 272 14.13 -23.67 -6.20
C LEU A 272 14.61 -24.77 -7.15
N GLU A 273 14.04 -24.80 -8.34
CA GLU A 273 14.50 -25.64 -9.43
C GLU A 273 15.34 -24.78 -10.40
N THR A 274 16.55 -25.21 -10.70
CA THR A 274 17.42 -24.56 -11.69
C THR A 274 17.80 -25.56 -12.78
N MET A 275 17.60 -25.18 -14.03
CA MET A 275 17.89 -26.00 -15.20
C MET A 275 19.04 -25.38 -15.99
N TYR A 276 20.04 -26.20 -16.27
CA TYR A 276 21.22 -25.83 -17.04
C TYR A 276 21.33 -26.66 -18.31
N GLN A 277 21.77 -26.02 -19.38
CA GLN A 277 22.05 -26.62 -20.67
C GLN A 277 23.55 -26.73 -20.91
N ARG A 278 24.01 -27.91 -21.29
CA ARG A 278 25.41 -28.20 -21.61
C ARG A 278 25.88 -27.34 -22.80
N GLN A 279 27.07 -26.75 -22.67
CA GLN A 279 27.76 -26.04 -23.76
C GLN A 279 28.90 -26.91 -24.33
N PRO A 280 29.42 -26.59 -25.53
CA PRO A 280 30.52 -27.32 -26.13
C PRO A 280 31.71 -27.49 -25.18
N GLY A 281 32.18 -28.74 -25.07
CA GLY A 281 33.29 -29.11 -24.19
C GLY A 281 32.97 -29.18 -22.69
N GLY A 282 31.70 -29.06 -22.26
CA GLY A 282 31.27 -29.39 -20.90
C GLY A 282 31.08 -30.90 -20.71
N THR A 283 31.17 -31.40 -19.48
CA THR A 283 30.87 -32.81 -19.13
C THR A 283 29.90 -32.88 -17.96
N ALA A 284 29.14 -33.97 -17.85
CA ALA A 284 28.21 -34.19 -16.75
C ALA A 284 28.94 -34.34 -15.40
N SER A 285 30.09 -35.02 -15.38
CA SER A 285 30.88 -35.23 -14.16
C SER A 285 31.36 -33.92 -13.51
N ARG A 286 31.99 -33.05 -14.30
CA ARG A 286 32.49 -31.77 -13.79
C ARG A 286 31.37 -30.81 -13.42
N PHE A 287 30.25 -30.85 -14.14
CA PHE A 287 29.05 -30.12 -13.74
C PHE A 287 28.52 -30.61 -12.39
N ALA A 288 28.43 -31.93 -12.18
CA ALA A 288 27.99 -32.49 -10.90
C ALA A 288 28.92 -32.11 -9.74
N GLU A 289 30.24 -32.16 -9.94
CA GLU A 289 31.22 -31.67 -8.97
C GLU A 289 31.02 -30.20 -8.63
N ARG A 290 30.83 -29.36 -9.66
CA ARG A 290 30.64 -27.92 -9.46
C ARG A 290 29.31 -27.58 -8.79
N VAL A 291 28.23 -28.27 -9.15
CA VAL A 291 26.92 -28.16 -8.49
C VAL A 291 27.03 -28.57 -7.01
N LYS A 292 27.79 -29.61 -6.70
CA LYS A 292 28.04 -30.02 -5.32
C LYS A 292 28.81 -28.95 -4.53
N GLN A 293 29.77 -28.28 -5.12
CA GLN A 293 30.49 -27.17 -4.48
C GLN A 293 29.63 -25.92 -4.26
N VAL A 294 28.79 -25.57 -5.25
CA VAL A 294 28.01 -24.30 -5.23
C VAL A 294 26.72 -24.45 -4.43
N PHE A 295 25.98 -25.53 -4.63
CA PHE A 295 24.65 -25.72 -4.05
C PHE A 295 24.61 -26.78 -2.96
N ASN A 296 25.69 -27.54 -2.76
CA ASN A 296 25.70 -28.73 -1.89
C ASN A 296 24.62 -29.76 -2.27
N ARG A 297 24.29 -29.85 -3.56
CA ARG A 297 23.30 -30.77 -4.13
C ARG A 297 23.91 -31.59 -5.25
N THR A 298 23.15 -32.58 -5.72
CA THR A 298 23.52 -33.41 -6.86
C THR A 298 22.52 -33.12 -7.98
N PRO A 299 22.98 -32.84 -9.22
CA PRO A 299 22.07 -32.62 -10.34
C PRO A 299 21.43 -33.93 -10.80
N VAL A 300 20.22 -33.83 -11.35
CA VAL A 300 19.55 -34.88 -12.11
C VAL A 300 19.70 -34.56 -13.60
N PHE A 301 20.19 -35.52 -14.38
CA PHE A 301 20.38 -35.33 -15.81
C PHE A 301 19.23 -35.94 -16.60
N ASN A 302 18.75 -35.23 -17.62
CA ASN A 302 17.81 -35.79 -18.57
C ASN A 302 18.57 -36.69 -19.56
N LEU A 303 18.53 -38.01 -19.34
CA LEU A 303 19.21 -38.98 -20.19
C LEU A 303 18.55 -39.13 -21.57
N VAL A 304 17.25 -38.79 -21.69
CA VAL A 304 16.51 -38.87 -22.95
C VAL A 304 17.00 -37.81 -23.94
N SER A 305 17.40 -36.63 -23.47
CA SER A 305 18.03 -35.57 -24.28
C SER A 305 19.56 -35.73 -24.39
N GLY A 306 20.07 -36.95 -24.20
CA GLY A 306 21.51 -37.27 -24.27
C GLY A 306 22.33 -36.71 -23.10
N GLY A 307 21.68 -36.43 -21.96
CA GLY A 307 22.35 -35.85 -20.78
C GLY A 307 22.82 -34.41 -21.00
N ASN A 308 22.18 -33.67 -21.93
CA ASN A 308 22.53 -32.28 -22.21
C ASN A 308 21.80 -31.26 -21.31
N GLU A 309 20.80 -31.72 -20.55
CA GLU A 309 20.07 -30.92 -19.56
C GLU A 309 20.32 -31.46 -18.16
N GLY A 310 20.59 -30.55 -17.23
CA GLY A 310 20.84 -30.85 -15.82
C GLY A 310 19.95 -29.99 -14.93
N VAL A 311 19.16 -30.64 -14.07
CA VAL A 311 18.26 -29.99 -13.13
C VAL A 311 18.83 -30.11 -11.73
N VAL A 312 18.86 -28.99 -11.00
CA VAL A 312 19.24 -28.94 -9.58
C VAL A 312 18.04 -28.43 -8.80
N PHE A 313 17.59 -29.23 -7.84
CA PHE A 313 16.52 -28.84 -6.93
C PHE A 313 17.08 -28.51 -5.54
N ILE A 314 16.71 -27.34 -5.03
CA ILE A 314 17.13 -26.83 -3.73
C ILE A 314 15.86 -26.67 -2.88
N PRO A 315 15.60 -27.58 -1.93
CA PRO A 315 14.42 -27.52 -1.09
C PRO A 315 14.49 -26.33 -0.14
N TRP A 316 13.34 -25.78 0.18
CA TRP A 316 13.23 -24.67 1.10
C TRP A 316 12.99 -25.12 2.54
N ALA A 317 13.38 -24.28 3.50
CA ALA A 317 12.82 -24.39 4.84
C ALA A 317 11.32 -24.05 4.81
N LYS A 318 10.54 -24.57 5.76
CA LYS A 318 9.10 -24.26 5.83
C LYS A 318 8.85 -22.74 5.86
N PHE A 319 7.77 -22.31 5.24
CA PHE A 319 7.32 -20.92 5.35
C PHE A 319 6.48 -20.70 6.59
N THR A 320 6.38 -19.44 6.99
CA THR A 320 5.31 -18.99 7.87
C THR A 320 4.04 -18.91 7.06
N LEU A 321 3.02 -19.61 7.54
CA LEU A 321 1.69 -19.66 6.97
C LEU A 321 0.80 -18.66 7.71
N GLN A 322 -0.12 -18.03 6.98
CA GLN A 322 -1.06 -17.05 7.54
C GLN A 322 -2.42 -17.18 6.86
N ASP A 323 -3.46 -17.15 7.69
CA ASP A 323 -4.85 -17.04 7.27
C ASP A 323 -5.35 -15.61 7.51
N GLU A 324 -4.94 -14.68 6.65
CA GLU A 324 -5.42 -13.30 6.72
C GLU A 324 -6.79 -13.13 6.06
N PRO A 325 -7.62 -12.18 6.51
CA PRO A 325 -8.92 -11.94 5.88
C PRO A 325 -8.72 -11.47 4.42
N ALA A 326 -9.42 -12.12 3.50
CA ALA A 326 -9.46 -11.73 2.09
C ALA A 326 -10.29 -10.44 1.89
N PRO A 327 -9.90 -9.53 0.99
CA PRO A 327 -10.71 -8.36 0.63
C PRO A 327 -11.95 -8.76 -0.17
N ASP A 328 -12.92 -7.86 -0.30
CA ASP A 328 -14.09 -8.10 -1.16
C ASP A 328 -13.70 -8.28 -2.65
N ALA A 329 -14.44 -9.12 -3.38
CA ALA A 329 -14.13 -9.47 -4.77
C ALA A 329 -14.00 -8.25 -5.70
N GLY A 330 -14.91 -7.29 -5.60
CA GLY A 330 -14.89 -6.08 -6.41
C GLY A 330 -13.61 -5.26 -6.20
N THR A 331 -13.26 -5.01 -4.94
CA THR A 331 -12.07 -4.26 -4.54
C THR A 331 -10.80 -4.99 -4.93
N GLN A 332 -10.70 -6.29 -4.66
CA GLN A 332 -9.51 -7.10 -4.95
C GLN A 332 -9.21 -7.12 -6.45
N LEU A 333 -10.21 -7.42 -7.26
CA LEU A 333 -10.08 -7.49 -8.71
C LEU A 333 -9.78 -6.11 -9.31
N MET A 334 -10.51 -5.07 -8.92
CA MET A 334 -10.26 -3.71 -9.42
C MET A 334 -8.87 -3.20 -9.06
N GLN A 335 -8.37 -3.52 -7.86
CA GLN A 335 -7.02 -3.16 -7.43
C GLN A 335 -5.96 -3.89 -8.25
N ALA A 336 -6.09 -5.21 -8.43
CA ALA A 336 -5.15 -6.01 -9.21
C ALA A 336 -5.11 -5.56 -10.68
N VAL A 337 -6.28 -5.45 -11.33
CA VAL A 337 -6.38 -5.02 -12.74
C VAL A 337 -5.83 -3.61 -12.92
N SER A 338 -6.25 -2.65 -12.09
CA SER A 338 -5.73 -1.27 -12.18
C SER A 338 -4.22 -1.19 -11.99
N TRP A 339 -3.66 -2.06 -11.14
CA TRP A 339 -2.22 -2.11 -10.89
C TRP A 339 -1.42 -2.57 -12.09
N PHE A 340 -1.78 -3.70 -12.69
CA PHE A 340 -1.07 -4.23 -13.86
C PHE A 340 -1.26 -3.35 -15.10
N GLN A 341 -2.45 -2.78 -15.29
CA GLN A 341 -2.70 -1.78 -16.34
C GLN A 341 -1.82 -0.53 -16.18
N SER A 342 -1.64 -0.02 -14.95
CA SER A 342 -0.77 1.14 -14.70
C SER A 342 0.70 0.90 -15.04
N ARG A 343 1.13 -0.37 -15.10
CA ARG A 343 2.49 -0.80 -15.44
C ARG A 343 2.64 -1.24 -16.89
N GLN A 344 1.55 -1.20 -17.66
CA GLN A 344 1.51 -1.71 -19.03
C GLN A 344 1.96 -3.19 -19.12
N VAL A 345 1.66 -3.97 -18.07
CA VAL A 345 1.97 -5.41 -18.01
C VAL A 345 0.73 -6.18 -18.41
N SER A 346 0.87 -7.08 -19.38
CA SER A 346 -0.18 -8.01 -19.76
C SER A 346 -0.42 -9.03 -18.64
N PHE A 347 -1.68 -9.15 -18.23
CA PHE A 347 -2.11 -9.97 -17.10
C PHE A 347 -3.31 -10.81 -17.54
N SER A 348 -3.22 -12.14 -17.41
CA SER A 348 -4.38 -13.02 -17.58
C SER A 348 -5.00 -13.33 -16.22
N LEU A 349 -6.33 -13.36 -16.18
CA LEU A 349 -7.10 -13.64 -14.98
C LEU A 349 -8.26 -14.56 -15.33
N SER A 350 -8.37 -15.66 -14.60
CA SER A 350 -9.44 -16.64 -14.78
C SER A 350 -10.04 -17.02 -13.44
N GLU A 351 -11.35 -16.90 -13.30
CA GLU A 351 -12.07 -17.39 -12.14
C GLU A 351 -12.08 -18.92 -12.11
N VAL A 352 -11.72 -19.48 -10.96
CA VAL A 352 -11.79 -20.92 -10.72
C VAL A 352 -13.23 -21.22 -10.32
N LYS A 353 -14.02 -21.74 -11.27
CA LYS A 353 -15.38 -22.18 -10.98
C LYS A 353 -15.34 -23.41 -10.10
N THR A 354 -16.05 -23.36 -8.98
CA THR A 354 -16.24 -24.52 -8.13
C THR A 354 -17.13 -25.54 -8.86
N PRO A 355 -16.77 -26.84 -8.85
CA PRO A 355 -17.65 -27.87 -9.38
C PRO A 355 -18.98 -27.84 -8.60
N PRO A 356 -20.14 -27.96 -9.28
CA PRO A 356 -21.41 -28.07 -8.56
C PRO A 356 -21.37 -29.31 -7.67
N VAL A 357 -21.83 -29.16 -6.42
CA VAL A 357 -22.03 -30.30 -5.51
C VAL A 357 -23.01 -31.25 -6.19
N MET A 358 -22.56 -32.44 -6.57
CA MET A 358 -23.42 -33.44 -7.21
C MET A 358 -24.49 -33.90 -6.19
N PRO A 359 -25.78 -33.95 -6.57
CA PRO A 359 -26.82 -34.52 -5.72
C PRO A 359 -26.54 -36.03 -5.56
N GLY A 360 -26.40 -36.52 -4.33
CA GLY A 360 -26.21 -37.96 -4.06
C GLY A 360 -25.04 -38.35 -3.15
N ASN A 361 -24.27 -37.39 -2.61
CA ASN A 361 -23.27 -37.68 -1.55
C ASN A 361 -23.87 -37.63 -0.12
N ASP A 362 -25.20 -37.58 -0.02
CA ASP A 362 -26.00 -37.78 1.17
C ASP A 362 -26.00 -39.27 1.58
N ALA A 363 -24.81 -39.80 1.84
CA ALA A 363 -24.63 -41.02 2.62
C ALA A 363 -24.09 -40.62 4.01
N GLY A 364 -25.00 -40.05 4.81
CA GLY A 364 -24.88 -39.99 6.28
C GLY A 364 -24.14 -38.79 6.84
N ALA A 365 -24.86 -37.71 7.13
CA ALA A 365 -24.74 -36.95 8.38
C ALA A 365 -25.75 -35.80 8.38
N ASP A 366 -26.46 -35.65 9.50
CA ASP A 366 -27.21 -34.46 9.90
C ASP A 366 -26.28 -33.23 10.12
N GLY A 367 -25.36 -32.96 9.20
CA GLY A 367 -24.39 -31.88 9.24
C GLY A 367 -24.73 -30.79 8.23
N ALA A 368 -24.74 -29.53 8.67
CA ALA A 368 -24.87 -28.38 7.78
C ALA A 368 -23.83 -28.47 6.64
N GLN A 369 -24.26 -28.29 5.39
CA GLN A 369 -23.34 -28.26 4.26
C GLN A 369 -22.31 -27.14 4.47
N PRO A 370 -21.01 -27.41 4.25
CA PRO A 370 -19.98 -26.42 4.51
C PRO A 370 -20.11 -25.26 3.52
N ILE A 371 -20.13 -24.04 4.04
CA ILE A 371 -20.27 -22.79 3.28
C ILE A 371 -18.90 -22.35 2.78
N GLN A 372 -18.79 -22.05 1.49
CA GLN A 372 -17.63 -21.37 0.92
C GLN A 372 -17.94 -19.88 0.82
N ASP A 373 -17.20 -19.04 1.54
CA ASP A 373 -17.40 -17.58 1.56
C ASP A 373 -16.33 -16.82 0.77
N TRP A 374 -15.66 -17.50 -0.17
CA TRP A 374 -14.56 -16.94 -0.95
C TRP A 374 -14.58 -17.37 -2.42
N HIS A 375 -14.08 -16.49 -3.28
CA HIS A 375 -13.78 -16.72 -4.69
C HIS A 375 -12.28 -16.83 -4.92
N GLU A 376 -11.89 -17.71 -5.84
CA GLU A 376 -10.50 -17.87 -6.28
C GLU A 376 -10.37 -17.48 -7.75
N TYR A 377 -9.37 -16.64 -8.03
CA TYR A 377 -8.97 -16.28 -9.37
C TYR A 377 -7.50 -16.63 -9.58
N THR A 378 -7.20 -17.34 -10.65
CA THR A 378 -5.83 -17.62 -11.06
C THR A 378 -5.32 -16.53 -11.97
N PHE A 379 -4.05 -16.16 -11.82
CA PHE A 379 -3.41 -15.22 -12.71
C PHE A 379 -2.06 -15.67 -13.22
N SER A 380 -1.72 -15.21 -14.42
CA SER A 380 -0.42 -15.41 -15.03
C SER A 380 0.08 -14.13 -15.69
N ILE A 381 1.37 -13.87 -15.53
CA ILE A 381 2.08 -12.71 -16.09
C ILE A 381 3.37 -13.20 -16.73
N THR A 382 3.61 -12.78 -17.97
CA THR A 382 4.88 -13.00 -18.66
C THR A 382 5.44 -11.66 -19.10
N ASP A 383 6.63 -11.29 -18.64
CA ASP A 383 7.21 -9.97 -18.87
C ASP A 383 8.75 -9.99 -18.83
N LYS A 384 9.40 -8.92 -19.31
CA LYS A 384 10.86 -8.75 -19.26
C LYS A 384 11.33 -8.03 -18.00
N HIS A 385 10.44 -7.33 -17.31
CA HIS A 385 10.72 -6.69 -16.03
C HIS A 385 10.75 -7.71 -14.90
N MET A 386 11.53 -7.41 -13.87
CA MET A 386 11.69 -8.34 -12.74
C MET A 386 10.37 -8.45 -11.93
N PRO A 387 10.05 -9.63 -11.38
CA PRO A 387 8.84 -9.85 -10.59
C PRO A 387 8.69 -8.88 -9.42
N GLU A 388 9.81 -8.51 -8.80
CA GLU A 388 9.82 -7.60 -7.66
C GLU A 388 9.47 -6.16 -8.06
N TRP A 389 9.71 -5.77 -9.32
CA TRP A 389 9.29 -4.48 -9.89
C TRP A 389 7.82 -4.49 -10.29
N ILE A 390 7.37 -5.59 -10.93
CA ILE A 390 5.99 -5.78 -11.38
C ILE A 390 5.03 -5.76 -10.17
N LEU A 391 5.37 -6.49 -9.11
CA LEU A 391 4.53 -6.60 -7.91
C LEU A 391 4.78 -5.48 -6.88
N GLN A 392 5.65 -4.52 -7.18
CA GLN A 392 6.19 -3.59 -6.18
C GLN A 392 5.17 -2.60 -5.60
N GLY A 393 4.46 -2.96 -4.54
CA GLY A 393 3.43 -2.11 -3.93
C GLY A 393 2.01 -2.44 -4.38
N LEU A 394 1.82 -3.57 -5.04
CA LEU A 394 0.52 -4.24 -5.09
C LEU A 394 0.09 -4.57 -3.65
N ALA A 395 -1.19 -4.43 -3.34
CA ALA A 395 -1.72 -4.92 -2.07
C ALA A 395 -1.71 -6.45 -2.10
N MET A 396 -0.87 -7.08 -1.29
CA MET A 396 -0.66 -8.54 -1.32
C MET A 396 -1.62 -9.33 -0.41
N GLN A 397 -2.61 -8.66 0.18
CA GLN A 397 -3.62 -9.29 1.02
C GLN A 397 -4.55 -10.15 0.16
N GLY A 398 -4.74 -11.42 0.52
CA GLY A 398 -5.49 -12.37 -0.33
C GLY A 398 -4.76 -12.73 -1.63
N VAL A 399 -3.47 -12.40 -1.77
CA VAL A 399 -2.66 -12.81 -2.93
C VAL A 399 -1.73 -13.94 -2.51
N ARG A 400 -1.64 -15.00 -3.32
CA ARG A 400 -0.68 -16.10 -3.16
C ARG A 400 0.06 -16.33 -4.47
N LEU A 401 1.36 -16.53 -4.40
CA LEU A 401 2.18 -16.86 -5.57
C LEU A 401 2.39 -18.36 -5.59
N SER A 402 2.04 -19.01 -6.69
CA SER A 402 2.27 -20.44 -6.90
C SER A 402 3.65 -20.67 -7.50
N SER A 403 4.04 -19.85 -8.47
CA SER A 403 5.37 -19.93 -9.06
C SER A 403 5.93 -18.58 -9.51
N VAL A 404 7.25 -18.43 -9.39
CA VAL A 404 8.01 -17.34 -10.03
C VAL A 404 9.17 -17.98 -10.77
N ALA A 405 9.12 -17.89 -12.10
CA ALA A 405 10.14 -18.45 -12.97
C ALA A 405 10.81 -17.37 -13.81
N TYR A 406 12.04 -17.65 -14.24
CA TYR A 406 12.71 -16.87 -15.27
C TYR A 406 13.48 -17.76 -16.22
N THR A 407 13.51 -17.38 -17.49
CA THR A 407 14.33 -18.00 -18.53
C THR A 407 15.41 -17.05 -18.99
N LEU A 408 16.58 -17.58 -19.32
CA LEU A 408 17.72 -16.83 -19.85
C LEU A 408 17.95 -17.23 -21.31
N SER A 409 17.66 -16.30 -22.22
CA SER A 409 17.89 -16.53 -23.64
C SER A 409 19.38 -16.69 -23.95
N PRO A 410 19.76 -17.34 -25.06
CA PRO A 410 21.15 -17.40 -25.51
C PRO A 410 21.81 -16.03 -25.68
N GLN A 411 21.02 -14.99 -25.97
CA GLN A 411 21.45 -13.60 -26.10
C GLN A 411 21.57 -12.85 -24.77
N GLY A 412 21.35 -13.54 -23.63
CA GLY A 412 21.47 -12.94 -22.30
C GLY A 412 20.24 -12.16 -21.84
N GLN A 413 19.09 -12.33 -22.49
CA GLN A 413 17.84 -11.65 -22.11
C GLN A 413 17.04 -12.50 -21.13
N PHE A 414 16.51 -11.86 -20.09
CA PHE A 414 15.62 -12.51 -19.12
C PHE A 414 14.16 -12.31 -19.50
N THR A 415 13.39 -13.39 -19.41
CA THR A 415 11.93 -13.38 -19.45
C THR A 415 11.42 -13.99 -18.16
N TYR A 416 10.51 -13.31 -17.47
CA TYR A 416 9.95 -13.70 -16.20
C TYR A 416 8.51 -14.18 -16.39
N GLN A 417 8.15 -15.23 -15.66
CA GLN A 417 6.80 -15.78 -15.60
C GLN A 417 6.37 -15.85 -14.14
N ILE A 418 5.22 -15.26 -13.83
CA ILE A 418 4.66 -15.21 -12.48
C ILE A 418 3.28 -15.85 -12.54
N GLU A 419 3.05 -16.82 -11.66
CA GLU A 419 1.77 -17.50 -11.51
C GLU A 419 1.30 -17.35 -10.06
N GLY A 420 0.00 -17.18 -9.88
CA GLY A 420 -0.56 -17.05 -8.55
C GLY A 420 -2.07 -17.09 -8.52
N HIS A 421 -2.58 -16.86 -7.31
CA HIS A 421 -3.98 -16.92 -6.94
C HIS A 421 -4.36 -15.60 -6.24
N LEU A 422 -5.53 -15.09 -6.57
CA LEU A 422 -6.20 -14.00 -5.89
C LEU A 422 -7.44 -14.58 -5.23
N TYR A 423 -7.45 -14.53 -3.91
CA TYR A 423 -8.59 -14.89 -3.08
C TYR A 423 -9.32 -13.63 -2.68
N ALA A 424 -10.64 -13.70 -2.77
CA ALA A 424 -11.52 -12.61 -2.35
C ALA A 424 -12.72 -13.17 -1.61
N LYS A 425 -13.23 -12.40 -0.66
CA LYS A 425 -14.46 -12.72 0.05
C LYS A 425 -15.68 -12.45 -0.82
N GLU A 426 -16.69 -13.30 -0.70
CA GLU A 426 -18.03 -13.12 -1.28
C GLU A 426 -18.72 -11.82 -0.80
#